data_AF-A0A425I3A5-F1
#
_entry.id   AF-A0A425I3A5-F1
#
_cell.length_a   1.000
_cell.length_b   1.000
_cell.length_c   1.000
_cell.angle_alpha   90.00
_cell.angle_beta   90.00
_cell.angle_gamma   90.00
#
_symmetry.space_group_name_H-M   'P 1'
#
loop_
_entity.id
_entity.type
_entity.pdbx_description
1 polymer ?
#
loop_
_entity_poly.entity_id
_entity_poly.type
_entity_poly.pdbx_seq_one_letter_code
_entity_poly.pdbx_strand_id
1 'polypeptide(L)'
;MFRLLSALQNIDTFRKNFKFICPMNDIAFVESICCFIDAMLYNNTKENMELLRSKSPDEQKLVYEAYFVVALMWTVGGCLADDKVVNYRNQFNSWLRSASKIKFPEGGLCFDYRFDEVSCQWVPWAQDLLPYQPAPDTIFTNIVVSTVDTVRLHFVADLHVRRRKPLLLVGSSGTGKTTIIKDYLRGLPDEILSTTVNLNSYTDSRTLQAIIENNIEKRTGHSYGPAGNKRIVFYIDDFNMPFVDKYETQAPLELLRQLVDYRSMFDRDRLDERKQVVDVQYMASMNPTAGSFNISARLQRHFTVIACFPPDAENIARIYGSILRHHLLPFDSAIQALEGSLVQATIDMFHTLRASPAFLPSAKKFHYIFSLRDLSFIFQGVLQSKAAMYTQVSGGTTKFVRLWMHEASRVVRDRLVDGADAKAFDEILAKTAKKFFPDEKPDALLQTPNVMTSFVSESGGNDRVYLPIRDMDQLKQVLDEKLEEYSQAYAEMPLVLFDDAMEHVARVCRIIDQPGGNALLVGVGGSGKQSLSRLAAFISKMEMFQIVVNQHYDRTAFKTDLQVNTSRKNR
;
A
#
# COMPACT_ATOMS: atom_id res chain seq x y z
N MET A 1 -26.89 -25.83 -12.40
CA MET A 1 -26.26 -25.07 -13.51
C MET A 1 -27.29 -24.26 -14.32
N PHE A 2 -28.20 -24.88 -15.10
CA PHE A 2 -29.15 -24.14 -15.96
C PHE A 2 -30.15 -23.19 -15.27
N ARG A 3 -30.46 -23.36 -13.96
CA ARG A 3 -31.34 -22.43 -13.23
C ARG A 3 -30.67 -21.12 -12.81
N LEU A 4 -29.38 -21.14 -12.47
CA LEU A 4 -28.60 -19.93 -12.21
C LEU A 4 -28.36 -19.16 -13.52
N LEU A 5 -28.11 -19.90 -14.63
CA LEU A 5 -28.06 -19.35 -15.99
C LEU A 5 -29.42 -18.84 -16.48
N SER A 6 -30.54 -19.46 -16.09
CA SER A 6 -31.87 -18.93 -16.42
C SER A 6 -32.30 -17.75 -15.54
N ALA A 7 -31.72 -17.61 -14.34
CA ALA A 7 -31.87 -16.43 -13.49
C ALA A 7 -30.96 -15.27 -13.94
N LEU A 8 -29.86 -15.58 -14.64
CA LEU A 8 -29.03 -14.65 -15.43
C LEU A 8 -29.78 -14.23 -16.72
N GLN A 9 -30.94 -13.60 -16.60
CA GLN A 9 -31.76 -13.19 -17.76
C GLN A 9 -31.06 -12.20 -18.72
N ASN A 10 -29.86 -11.70 -18.41
CA ASN A 10 -28.79 -11.22 -19.31
C ASN A 10 -27.67 -10.59 -18.44
N ILE A 11 -26.43 -10.51 -18.94
CA ILE A 11 -25.35 -9.69 -18.30
C ILE A 11 -25.83 -8.24 -18.09
N ASP A 12 -26.72 -7.75 -18.96
CA ASP A 12 -27.39 -6.47 -18.84
C ASP A 12 -28.14 -6.27 -17.52
N THR A 13 -28.69 -7.34 -16.94
CA THR A 13 -29.37 -7.28 -15.64
C THR A 13 -28.38 -6.89 -14.54
N PHE A 14 -27.13 -7.33 -14.62
CA PHE A 14 -26.11 -6.90 -13.67
C PHE A 14 -25.76 -5.43 -13.84
N ARG A 15 -25.66 -4.93 -15.07
CA ARG A 15 -25.41 -3.51 -15.33
C ARG A 15 -26.55 -2.60 -14.85
N LYS A 16 -27.79 -3.10 -14.86
CA LYS A 16 -28.96 -2.37 -14.35
C LYS A 16 -29.03 -2.36 -12.83
N ASN A 17 -28.63 -3.46 -12.19
CA ASN A 17 -28.79 -3.64 -10.74
C ASN A 17 -27.55 -3.21 -9.94
N PHE A 18 -26.37 -3.25 -10.57
CA PHE A 18 -25.11 -3.03 -9.90
C PHE A 18 -24.24 -2.00 -10.63
N LYS A 19 -23.49 -1.23 -9.85
CA LYS A 19 -22.46 -0.33 -10.35
C LYS A 19 -21.09 -0.99 -10.21
N PHE A 20 -20.30 -0.94 -11.28
CA PHE A 20 -18.94 -1.49 -11.33
C PHE A 20 -17.89 -0.41 -11.11
N ILE A 21 -16.73 -0.80 -10.55
CA ILE A 21 -15.64 0.14 -10.21
C ILE A 21 -15.00 0.80 -11.43
N CYS A 22 -15.04 0.12 -12.57
CA CYS A 22 -14.62 0.62 -13.88
C CYS A 22 -15.54 0.06 -14.98
N PRO A 23 -15.56 0.66 -16.18
CA PRO A 23 -16.36 0.13 -17.30
C PRO A 23 -15.97 -1.31 -17.63
N MET A 24 -16.91 -2.25 -17.53
CA MET A 24 -16.67 -3.67 -17.83
C MET A 24 -17.19 -4.03 -19.23
N ASN A 25 -16.55 -5.00 -19.88
CA ASN A 25 -17.01 -5.59 -21.15
C ASN A 25 -17.62 -6.97 -20.90
N ASP A 26 -18.62 -7.35 -21.68
CA ASP A 26 -19.33 -8.63 -21.49
C ASP A 26 -18.40 -9.83 -21.69
N ILE A 27 -17.52 -9.75 -22.69
CA ILE A 27 -16.50 -10.78 -22.93
C ILE A 27 -15.53 -10.92 -21.76
N ALA A 28 -15.25 -9.82 -21.03
CA ALA A 28 -14.37 -9.87 -19.85
C ALA A 28 -15.01 -10.68 -18.73
N PHE A 29 -16.33 -10.56 -18.53
CA PHE A 29 -17.06 -11.39 -17.57
C PHE A 29 -17.01 -12.87 -17.96
N VAL A 30 -17.27 -13.19 -19.23
CA VAL A 30 -17.25 -14.58 -19.72
C VAL A 30 -15.85 -15.18 -19.59
N GLU A 31 -14.81 -14.49 -20.05
CA GLU A 31 -13.43 -14.96 -19.95
C GLU A 31 -12.99 -15.15 -18.49
N SER A 32 -13.40 -14.25 -17.59
CA SER A 32 -13.09 -14.35 -16.17
C SER A 32 -13.79 -15.54 -15.51
N ILE A 33 -15.09 -15.75 -15.78
CA ILE A 33 -15.83 -16.91 -15.27
C ILE A 33 -15.17 -18.21 -15.76
N CYS A 34 -14.86 -18.30 -17.04
CA CYS A 34 -14.15 -19.45 -17.61
C CYS A 34 -12.77 -19.63 -16.97
N CYS A 35 -12.02 -18.55 -16.74
CA CYS A 35 -10.73 -18.59 -16.05
C CYS A 35 -10.86 -19.21 -14.65
N PHE A 36 -11.80 -18.75 -13.84
CA PHE A 36 -12.01 -19.29 -12.49
C PHE A 36 -12.43 -20.76 -12.51
N ILE A 37 -13.43 -21.11 -13.35
CA ILE A 37 -13.92 -22.49 -13.45
C ILE A 37 -12.80 -23.41 -13.92
N ASP A 38 -12.09 -23.04 -14.99
CA ASP A 38 -10.94 -23.78 -15.46
C ASP A 38 -9.86 -23.89 -14.37
N ALA A 39 -9.55 -22.79 -13.67
CA ALA A 39 -8.55 -22.80 -12.61
C ALA A 39 -8.91 -23.81 -11.54
N MET A 40 -10.16 -23.83 -11.07
CA MET A 40 -10.63 -24.77 -10.04
C MET A 40 -10.71 -26.21 -10.55
N LEU A 41 -11.18 -26.44 -11.78
CA LEU A 41 -11.23 -27.78 -12.38
C LEU A 41 -9.85 -28.37 -12.63
N TYR A 42 -8.89 -27.54 -13.04
CA TYR A 42 -7.50 -27.93 -13.31
C TYR A 42 -6.58 -27.75 -12.10
N ASN A 43 -7.06 -27.26 -10.95
CA ASN A 43 -6.26 -27.11 -9.73
C ASN A 43 -5.93 -28.44 -9.05
N ASN A 44 -6.51 -29.52 -9.58
CA ASN A 44 -6.48 -30.80 -8.95
C ASN A 44 -5.14 -31.50 -9.22
N THR A 45 -4.33 -31.60 -8.17
CA THR A 45 -3.39 -32.72 -8.03
C THR A 45 -4.13 -34.04 -8.31
N LYS A 46 -3.40 -35.10 -8.72
CA LYS A 46 -4.02 -36.42 -8.97
C LYS A 46 -4.96 -36.84 -7.83
N GLU A 47 -4.56 -36.52 -6.60
CA GLU A 47 -5.33 -36.72 -5.36
C GLU A 47 -6.69 -36.01 -5.34
N ASN A 48 -6.80 -34.73 -5.72
CA ASN A 48 -8.09 -34.03 -5.74
C ASN A 48 -9.02 -34.54 -6.85
N MET A 49 -8.46 -34.94 -8.00
CA MET A 49 -9.26 -35.57 -9.06
C MET A 49 -9.81 -36.92 -8.61
N GLU A 50 -8.99 -37.71 -7.91
CA GLU A 50 -9.41 -38.97 -7.31
C GLU A 50 -10.44 -38.75 -6.21
N LEU A 51 -10.26 -37.73 -5.35
CA LEU A 51 -11.22 -37.33 -4.33
C LEU A 51 -12.58 -36.96 -4.96
N LEU A 52 -12.59 -36.12 -5.99
CA LEU A 52 -13.81 -35.73 -6.69
C LEU A 52 -14.49 -36.93 -7.37
N ARG A 53 -13.71 -37.85 -7.95
CA ARG A 53 -14.23 -39.10 -8.53
C ARG A 53 -14.76 -40.07 -7.49
N SER A 54 -14.18 -40.06 -6.28
CA SER A 54 -14.61 -40.93 -5.18
C SER A 54 -15.92 -40.48 -4.53
N LYS A 55 -16.28 -39.19 -4.68
CA LYS A 55 -17.55 -38.61 -4.21
C LYS A 55 -18.74 -39.12 -5.00
N SER A 56 -19.92 -39.14 -4.36
CA SER A 56 -21.18 -39.50 -5.00
C SER A 56 -21.54 -38.53 -6.15
N PRO A 57 -22.35 -38.95 -7.14
CA PRO A 57 -22.75 -38.08 -8.25
C PRO A 57 -23.43 -36.78 -7.80
N ASP A 58 -24.12 -36.79 -6.66
CA ASP A 58 -24.80 -35.59 -6.15
C ASP A 58 -23.82 -34.63 -5.45
N GLU A 59 -22.82 -35.15 -4.74
CA GLU A 59 -21.74 -34.33 -4.20
C GLU A 59 -20.89 -33.70 -5.31
N GLN A 60 -20.60 -34.45 -6.38
CA GLN A 60 -19.90 -33.90 -7.55
C GLN A 60 -20.68 -32.73 -8.18
N LYS A 61 -22.01 -32.87 -8.33
CA LYS A 61 -22.87 -31.77 -8.81
C LYS A 61 -22.80 -30.56 -7.88
N LEU A 62 -22.76 -30.75 -6.56
CA LEU A 62 -22.61 -29.67 -5.59
C LEU A 62 -21.26 -28.96 -5.75
N VAL A 63 -20.16 -29.70 -5.90
CA VAL A 63 -18.83 -29.11 -6.12
C VAL A 63 -18.80 -28.27 -7.40
N TYR A 64 -19.31 -28.77 -8.52
CA TYR A 64 -19.37 -27.99 -9.76
C TYR A 64 -20.28 -26.76 -9.65
N GLU A 65 -21.38 -26.86 -8.91
CA GLU A 65 -22.25 -25.72 -8.62
C GLU A 65 -21.52 -24.68 -7.75
N ALA A 66 -20.73 -25.12 -6.76
CA ALA A 66 -19.91 -24.25 -5.94
C ALA A 66 -18.83 -23.53 -6.74
N TYR A 67 -18.11 -24.22 -7.64
CA TYR A 67 -17.14 -23.58 -8.54
C TYR A 67 -17.77 -22.49 -9.39
N PHE A 68 -18.97 -22.73 -9.91
CA PHE A 68 -19.69 -21.70 -10.65
C PHE A 68 -20.07 -20.50 -9.76
N VAL A 69 -20.50 -20.75 -8.53
CA VAL A 69 -20.81 -19.70 -7.54
C VAL A 69 -19.55 -18.90 -7.17
N VAL A 70 -18.41 -19.54 -6.94
CA VAL A 70 -17.12 -18.88 -6.68
C VAL A 70 -16.70 -18.02 -7.87
N ALA A 71 -16.81 -18.54 -9.09
CA ALA A 71 -16.48 -17.82 -10.31
C ALA A 71 -17.35 -16.55 -10.47
N LEU A 72 -18.66 -16.66 -10.24
CA LEU A 72 -19.57 -15.51 -10.25
C LEU A 72 -19.27 -14.50 -9.13
N MET A 73 -18.98 -15.01 -7.94
CA MET A 73 -18.67 -14.19 -6.77
C MET A 73 -17.49 -13.28 -7.04
N TRP A 74 -16.37 -13.82 -7.55
CA TRP A 74 -15.18 -13.02 -7.82
C TRP A 74 -15.23 -12.24 -9.13
N THR A 75 -15.98 -12.71 -10.13
CA THR A 75 -16.07 -12.01 -11.42
C THR A 75 -17.06 -10.85 -11.39
N VAL A 76 -18.27 -11.04 -10.85
CA VAL A 76 -19.30 -10.00 -10.80
C VAL A 76 -19.23 -9.26 -9.48
N GLY A 77 -19.28 -9.99 -8.36
CA GLY A 77 -19.22 -9.41 -7.02
C GLY A 77 -17.86 -8.76 -6.71
N GLY A 78 -16.78 -9.30 -7.26
CA GLY A 78 -15.43 -8.81 -7.06
C GLY A 78 -15.15 -7.47 -7.73
N CYS A 79 -15.84 -7.08 -8.80
CA CYS A 79 -15.60 -5.81 -9.51
C CYS A 79 -16.62 -4.70 -9.20
N LEU A 80 -17.46 -4.89 -8.17
CA LEU A 80 -18.46 -3.90 -7.75
C LEU A 80 -17.80 -2.62 -7.22
N ALA A 81 -18.42 -1.48 -7.48
CA ALA A 81 -17.99 -0.19 -6.95
C ALA A 81 -18.31 -0.06 -5.45
N ASP A 82 -17.47 0.70 -4.75
CA ASP A 82 -17.78 1.23 -3.43
C ASP A 82 -18.61 2.51 -3.61
N ASP A 83 -19.91 2.45 -3.34
CA ASP A 83 -20.77 3.62 -3.35
C ASP A 83 -21.14 3.98 -1.91
N LYS A 84 -20.81 5.22 -1.51
CA LYS A 84 -21.07 5.72 -0.15
C LYS A 84 -22.55 5.68 0.22
N VAL A 85 -23.44 5.68 -0.78
CA VAL A 85 -24.89 5.66 -0.59
C VAL A 85 -25.46 4.24 -0.67
N VAL A 86 -24.90 3.39 -1.54
CA VAL A 86 -25.45 2.07 -1.86
C VAL A 86 -24.38 0.99 -1.69
N ASN A 87 -24.60 0.08 -0.75
CA ASN A 87 -23.70 -1.07 -0.59
C ASN A 87 -24.05 -2.17 -1.61
N TYR A 88 -23.50 -2.06 -2.82
CA TYR A 88 -23.68 -3.05 -3.89
C TYR A 88 -23.16 -4.44 -3.51
N ARG A 89 -22.10 -4.53 -2.68
CA ARG A 89 -21.60 -5.82 -2.19
C ARG A 89 -22.63 -6.55 -1.34
N ASN A 90 -23.34 -5.84 -0.47
CA ASN A 90 -24.42 -6.42 0.33
C ASN A 90 -25.62 -6.84 -0.53
N GLN A 91 -26.00 -6.03 -1.53
CA GLN A 91 -27.07 -6.39 -2.45
C GLN A 91 -26.71 -7.65 -3.27
N PHE A 92 -25.48 -7.71 -3.79
CA PHE A 92 -24.98 -8.88 -4.50
C PHE A 92 -24.91 -10.10 -3.59
N ASN A 93 -24.49 -9.95 -2.34
CA ASN A 93 -24.51 -11.03 -1.34
C ASN A 93 -25.91 -11.60 -1.15
N SER A 94 -26.92 -10.75 -0.94
CA SER A 94 -28.32 -11.19 -0.78
C SER A 94 -28.85 -11.89 -2.03
N TRP A 95 -28.50 -11.38 -3.22
CA TRP A 95 -28.86 -11.99 -4.49
C TRP A 95 -28.17 -13.35 -4.70
N LEU A 96 -26.87 -13.47 -4.42
CA LEU A 96 -26.13 -14.71 -4.61
C LEU A 96 -26.61 -15.79 -3.63
N ARG A 97 -26.88 -15.42 -2.38
CA ARG A 97 -27.42 -16.33 -1.35
C ARG A 97 -28.81 -16.86 -1.71
N SER A 98 -29.66 -16.06 -2.35
CA SER A 98 -30.99 -16.53 -2.80
C SER A 98 -30.92 -17.39 -4.06
N ALA A 99 -29.93 -17.16 -4.92
CA ALA A 99 -29.73 -17.91 -6.15
C ALA A 99 -28.95 -19.23 -5.97
N SER A 100 -28.07 -19.31 -4.96
CA SER A 100 -27.27 -20.49 -4.65
C SER A 100 -28.09 -21.58 -3.98
N LYS A 101 -27.96 -22.83 -4.42
CA LYS A 101 -28.52 -23.98 -3.68
C LYS A 101 -27.72 -24.34 -2.44
N ILE A 102 -26.41 -24.10 -2.47
CA ILE A 102 -25.52 -24.39 -1.35
C ILE A 102 -25.67 -23.24 -0.36
N LYS A 103 -26.19 -23.54 0.82
CA LYS A 103 -26.43 -22.55 1.87
C LYS A 103 -25.11 -22.07 2.43
N PHE A 104 -24.92 -20.75 2.39
CA PHE A 104 -23.84 -20.09 3.11
C PHE A 104 -24.14 -20.08 4.62
N PRO A 105 -23.11 -20.02 5.50
CA PRO A 105 -23.31 -19.92 6.94
C PRO A 105 -24.03 -18.63 7.32
N GLU A 106 -24.64 -18.63 8.52
CA GLU A 106 -25.32 -17.45 9.06
C GLU A 106 -24.32 -16.37 9.42
N GLY A 107 -24.60 -15.13 9.02
CA GLY A 107 -23.70 -13.98 9.21
C GLY A 107 -22.71 -13.77 8.06
N GLY A 108 -22.09 -12.58 8.05
CA GLY A 108 -21.10 -12.18 7.06
C GLY A 108 -21.61 -12.09 5.60
N LEU A 109 -20.72 -11.69 4.71
CA LEU A 109 -20.93 -11.67 3.27
C LEU A 109 -20.49 -12.98 2.63
N CYS A 110 -20.98 -13.29 1.43
CA CYS A 110 -20.54 -14.43 0.65
C CYS A 110 -19.02 -14.46 0.46
N PHE A 111 -18.39 -13.28 0.34
CA PHE A 111 -16.94 -13.11 0.23
C PHE A 111 -16.17 -13.53 1.50
N ASP A 112 -16.83 -13.68 2.65
CA ASP A 112 -16.21 -14.11 3.90
C ASP A 112 -15.98 -15.61 3.99
N TYR A 113 -16.48 -16.36 3.00
CA TYR A 113 -16.41 -17.80 2.96
C TYR A 113 -15.66 -18.30 1.71
N ARG A 114 -14.94 -19.42 1.88
CA ARG A 114 -14.42 -20.24 0.79
C ARG A 114 -15.18 -21.56 0.74
N PHE A 115 -15.26 -22.16 -0.44
CA PHE A 115 -15.82 -23.50 -0.55
C PHE A 115 -14.74 -24.53 -0.21
N ASP A 116 -15.04 -25.43 0.72
CA ASP A 116 -14.20 -26.58 1.03
C ASP A 116 -14.68 -27.80 0.26
N GLU A 117 -13.81 -28.32 -0.61
CA GLU A 117 -14.11 -29.45 -1.49
C GLU A 117 -14.23 -30.76 -0.71
N VAL A 118 -13.57 -30.86 0.45
CA VAL A 118 -13.58 -32.07 1.28
C VAL A 118 -14.94 -32.21 1.96
N SER A 119 -15.34 -31.20 2.74
CA SER A 119 -16.63 -31.19 3.45
C SER A 119 -17.83 -30.83 2.57
N CYS A 120 -17.61 -30.34 1.34
CA CYS A 120 -18.64 -29.80 0.45
C CYS A 120 -19.44 -28.64 1.08
N GLN A 121 -18.79 -27.84 1.94
CA GLN A 121 -19.42 -26.73 2.67
C GLN A 121 -18.64 -25.43 2.53
N TRP A 122 -19.30 -24.32 2.82
CA TRP A 122 -18.68 -23.01 2.91
C TRP A 122 -18.02 -22.83 4.28
N VAL A 123 -16.72 -22.57 4.31
CA VAL A 123 -15.94 -22.35 5.53
C VAL A 123 -15.39 -20.91 5.57
N PRO A 124 -15.29 -20.27 6.74
CA PRO A 124 -14.78 -18.90 6.83
C PRO A 124 -13.30 -18.81 6.46
N TRP A 125 -12.93 -17.80 5.67
CA TRP A 125 -11.52 -17.48 5.39
C TRP A 125 -10.71 -17.15 6.65
N ALA A 126 -11.38 -16.76 7.74
CA ALA A 126 -10.74 -16.47 9.01
C ALA A 126 -9.95 -17.67 9.58
N GLN A 127 -10.29 -18.90 9.20
CA GLN A 127 -9.58 -20.11 9.62
C GLN A 127 -8.19 -20.25 8.97
N ASP A 128 -7.99 -19.63 7.80
CA ASP A 128 -6.72 -19.70 7.06
C ASP A 128 -5.77 -18.54 7.42
N LEU A 129 -6.13 -17.72 8.42
CA LEU A 129 -5.31 -16.60 8.85
C LEU A 129 -4.03 -17.08 9.54
N LEU A 130 -2.90 -16.69 8.97
CA LEU A 130 -1.60 -16.95 9.59
C LEU A 130 -1.35 -15.98 10.75
N PRO A 131 -0.73 -16.43 11.85
CA PRO A 131 -0.27 -15.55 12.91
C PRO A 131 0.82 -14.61 12.38
N TYR A 132 0.88 -13.40 12.92
CA TYR A 132 1.93 -12.46 12.56
C TYR A 132 3.30 -12.98 13.02
N GLN A 133 4.21 -13.18 12.07
CA GLN A 133 5.59 -13.58 12.31
C GLN A 133 6.52 -12.50 11.76
N PRO A 134 7.12 -11.65 12.62
CA PRO A 134 8.04 -10.62 12.16
C PRO A 134 9.36 -11.25 11.73
N ALA A 135 9.82 -10.89 10.53
CA ALA A 135 11.19 -11.18 10.12
C ALA A 135 12.14 -10.14 10.74
N PRO A 136 13.28 -10.57 11.31
CA PRO A 136 14.27 -9.65 11.88
C PRO A 136 14.72 -8.64 10.82
N ASP A 137 14.94 -7.39 11.25
CA ASP A 137 15.46 -6.29 10.42
C ASP A 137 14.60 -5.88 9.21
N THR A 138 13.30 -6.22 9.21
CA THR A 138 12.40 -5.82 8.13
C THR A 138 12.04 -4.33 8.22
N ILE A 139 12.27 -3.59 7.13
CA ILE A 139 11.81 -2.20 7.00
C ILE A 139 10.29 -2.16 7.17
N PHE A 140 9.78 -1.24 7.99
CA PHE A 140 8.35 -1.13 8.30
C PHE A 140 7.44 -1.14 7.05
N THR A 141 7.86 -0.47 5.97
CA THR A 141 7.10 -0.40 4.71
C THR A 141 6.93 -1.75 4.00
N ASN A 142 7.73 -2.76 4.37
CA ASN A 142 7.69 -4.10 3.80
C ASN A 142 6.93 -5.11 4.67
N ILE A 143 6.51 -4.70 5.89
CA ILE A 143 5.75 -5.55 6.79
C ILE A 143 4.37 -5.83 6.19
N VAL A 144 4.00 -7.10 6.13
CA VAL A 144 2.68 -7.55 5.70
C VAL A 144 2.08 -8.38 6.83
N VAL A 145 0.86 -8.02 7.23
CA VAL A 145 0.09 -8.78 8.22
C VAL A 145 -1.02 -9.52 7.50
N SER A 146 -1.12 -10.82 7.74
CA SER A 146 -2.18 -11.65 7.16
C SER A 146 -3.56 -11.19 7.65
N THR A 147 -4.34 -10.64 6.74
CA THR A 147 -5.76 -10.30 6.91
C THR A 147 -6.62 -11.17 6.00
N VAL A 148 -7.93 -11.17 6.25
CA VAL A 148 -8.86 -11.97 5.45
C VAL A 148 -8.85 -11.51 3.99
N ASP A 149 -8.74 -10.21 3.75
CA ASP A 149 -8.61 -9.65 2.39
C ASP A 149 -7.32 -10.05 1.69
N THR A 150 -6.21 -10.15 2.43
CA THR A 150 -4.93 -10.61 1.87
C THR A 150 -5.05 -12.07 1.41
N VAL A 151 -5.60 -12.95 2.26
CA VAL A 151 -5.81 -14.37 1.93
C VAL A 151 -6.74 -14.54 0.71
N ARG A 152 -7.85 -13.79 0.66
CA ARG A 152 -8.78 -13.80 -0.48
C ARG A 152 -8.11 -13.39 -1.79
N LEU A 153 -7.34 -12.31 -1.77
CA LEU A 153 -6.68 -11.80 -2.97
C LEU A 153 -5.51 -12.70 -3.40
N HIS A 154 -4.80 -13.32 -2.45
CA HIS A 154 -3.82 -14.36 -2.76
C HIS A 154 -4.47 -15.56 -3.45
N PHE A 155 -5.62 -16.03 -2.96
CA PHE A 155 -6.39 -17.10 -3.61
C PHE A 155 -6.75 -16.74 -5.05
N VAL A 156 -7.29 -15.54 -5.29
CA VAL A 156 -7.61 -15.09 -6.65
C VAL A 156 -6.35 -14.99 -7.51
N ALA A 157 -5.26 -14.43 -6.99
CA ALA A 157 -4.00 -14.30 -7.70
C ALA A 157 -3.39 -15.67 -8.08
N ASP A 158 -3.43 -16.65 -7.19
CA ASP A 158 -2.97 -18.03 -7.42
C ASP A 158 -3.69 -18.68 -8.60
N LEU A 159 -5.03 -18.61 -8.63
CA LEU A 159 -5.82 -19.14 -9.74
C LEU A 159 -5.42 -18.50 -11.09
N HIS A 160 -5.15 -17.19 -11.09
CA HIS A 160 -4.77 -16.46 -12.31
C HIS A 160 -3.34 -16.77 -12.75
N VAL A 161 -2.37 -16.87 -11.84
CA VAL A 161 -0.99 -17.27 -12.17
C VAL A 161 -0.96 -18.66 -12.78
N ARG A 162 -1.68 -19.62 -12.18
CA ARG A 162 -1.76 -21.00 -12.69
C ARG A 162 -2.31 -21.05 -14.11
N ARG A 163 -3.36 -20.28 -14.39
CA ARG A 163 -3.98 -20.21 -15.72
C ARG A 163 -3.29 -19.27 -16.70
N ARG A 164 -2.22 -18.58 -16.29
CA ARG A 164 -1.50 -17.58 -17.09
C ARG A 164 -2.44 -16.50 -17.62
N LYS A 165 -3.42 -16.09 -16.81
CA LYS A 165 -4.44 -15.08 -17.16
C LYS A 165 -4.16 -13.75 -16.46
N PRO A 166 -4.34 -12.60 -17.14
CA PRO A 166 -4.11 -11.30 -16.52
C PRO A 166 -5.11 -10.96 -15.41
N LEU A 167 -4.61 -10.35 -14.33
CA LEU A 167 -5.40 -9.89 -13.18
C LEU A 167 -5.18 -8.38 -12.97
N LEU A 168 -6.27 -7.62 -12.79
CA LEU A 168 -6.25 -6.18 -12.54
C LEU A 168 -6.92 -5.86 -11.20
N LEU A 169 -6.16 -5.31 -10.26
CA LEU A 169 -6.67 -4.79 -8.99
C LEU A 169 -7.01 -3.30 -9.10
N VAL A 170 -8.23 -2.91 -8.76
CA VAL A 170 -8.72 -1.53 -8.91
C VAL A 170 -9.13 -1.00 -7.54
N GLY A 171 -8.64 0.16 -7.14
CA GLY A 171 -9.05 0.77 -5.87
C GLY A 171 -8.31 2.06 -5.57
N SER A 172 -8.80 2.83 -4.61
CA SER A 172 -8.21 4.11 -4.23
C SER A 172 -6.76 3.97 -3.72
N SER A 173 -6.04 5.08 -3.65
CA SER A 173 -4.68 5.08 -3.11
C SER A 173 -4.68 4.63 -1.63
N GLY A 174 -3.68 3.83 -1.26
CA GLY A 174 -3.52 3.36 0.12
C GLY A 174 -4.41 2.18 0.53
N THR A 175 -5.05 1.47 -0.40
CA THR A 175 -5.84 0.25 -0.10
C THR A 175 -5.02 -1.05 -0.05
N GLY A 176 -3.69 -0.98 -0.05
CA GLY A 176 -2.82 -2.16 0.08
C GLY A 176 -2.58 -2.98 -1.19
N LYS A 177 -3.17 -2.62 -2.35
CA LYS A 177 -3.03 -3.34 -3.64
C LYS A 177 -1.60 -3.78 -3.95
N THR A 178 -0.67 -2.83 -3.97
CA THR A 178 0.75 -3.04 -4.28
C THR A 178 1.42 -3.96 -3.27
N THR A 179 1.12 -3.77 -1.99
CA THR A 179 1.67 -4.59 -0.91
C THR A 179 1.21 -6.03 -1.03
N ILE A 180 -0.10 -6.26 -1.25
CA ILE A 180 -0.70 -7.59 -1.33
C ILE A 180 -0.17 -8.39 -2.54
N ILE A 181 -0.08 -7.77 -3.72
CA ILE A 181 0.46 -8.45 -4.91
C ILE A 181 1.95 -8.71 -4.75
N LYS A 182 2.75 -7.74 -4.26
CA LYS A 182 4.17 -7.97 -4.03
C LYS A 182 4.41 -9.08 -3.02
N ASP A 183 3.60 -9.16 -1.97
CA ASP A 183 3.65 -10.23 -0.99
C ASP A 183 3.39 -11.60 -1.61
N TYR A 184 2.32 -11.71 -2.40
CA TYR A 184 2.01 -12.92 -3.15
C TYR A 184 3.15 -13.32 -4.11
N LEU A 185 3.71 -12.35 -4.85
CA LEU A 185 4.78 -12.59 -5.83
C LEU A 185 6.10 -13.04 -5.18
N ARG A 186 6.36 -12.65 -3.93
CA ARG A 186 7.52 -13.16 -3.16
C ARG A 186 7.36 -14.63 -2.76
N GLY A 187 6.13 -15.10 -2.61
CA GLY A 187 5.80 -16.49 -2.27
C GLY A 187 5.73 -17.44 -3.47
N LEU A 188 5.98 -16.96 -4.69
CA LEU A 188 6.00 -17.80 -5.88
C LEU A 188 7.20 -18.75 -5.88
N PRO A 189 7.07 -19.95 -6.50
CA PRO A 189 8.19 -20.87 -6.65
C PRO A 189 9.28 -20.30 -7.56
N ASP A 190 10.54 -20.73 -7.38
CA ASP A 190 11.72 -20.26 -8.13
C ASP A 190 11.64 -20.42 -9.66
N GLU A 191 10.71 -21.24 -10.14
CA GLU A 191 10.38 -21.42 -11.56
C GLU A 191 9.64 -20.22 -12.16
N ILE A 192 9.01 -19.39 -11.32
CA ILE A 192 8.23 -18.22 -11.72
C ILE A 192 8.91 -16.97 -11.16
N LEU A 193 9.65 -16.29 -12.04
CA LEU A 193 10.22 -14.98 -11.75
C LEU A 193 9.11 -13.94 -11.66
N SER A 194 9.35 -12.86 -10.91
CA SER A 194 8.47 -11.70 -10.87
C SER A 194 9.26 -10.41 -11.03
N THR A 195 8.65 -9.41 -11.67
CA THR A 195 9.27 -8.09 -11.84
C THR A 195 8.21 -7.02 -11.76
N THR A 196 8.47 -5.98 -10.97
CA THR A 196 7.57 -4.83 -10.83
C THR A 196 7.92 -3.75 -11.86
N VAL A 197 6.91 -3.25 -12.56
CA VAL A 197 6.99 -2.15 -13.51
C VAL A 197 6.09 -1.02 -13.01
N ASN A 198 6.68 0.09 -12.59
CA ASN A 198 5.91 1.26 -12.15
C ASN A 198 5.66 2.18 -13.35
N LEU A 199 4.39 2.39 -13.71
CA LEU A 199 4.05 3.36 -14.75
C LEU A 199 3.89 4.76 -14.14
N ASN A 200 4.26 5.78 -14.91
CA ASN A 200 4.03 7.17 -14.59
C ASN A 200 3.59 7.92 -15.85
N SER A 201 3.27 9.21 -15.71
CA SER A 201 2.79 10.04 -16.82
C SER A 201 3.79 10.16 -17.98
N TYR A 202 5.08 9.99 -17.73
CA TYR A 202 6.14 10.04 -18.75
C TYR A 202 6.53 8.67 -19.31
N THR A 203 5.98 7.57 -18.78
CA THR A 203 6.26 6.24 -19.32
C THR A 203 5.61 6.09 -20.69
N ASP A 204 6.42 5.97 -21.74
CA ASP A 204 5.98 5.74 -23.11
C ASP A 204 6.13 4.27 -23.52
N SER A 205 5.70 3.93 -24.74
CA SER A 205 5.80 2.57 -25.24
C SER A 205 7.25 2.11 -25.43
N ARG A 206 8.20 3.01 -25.70
CA ARG A 206 9.63 2.67 -25.84
C ARG A 206 10.22 2.25 -24.50
N THR A 207 9.91 3.00 -23.45
CA THR A 207 10.35 2.73 -22.08
C THR A 207 9.79 1.40 -21.59
N LEU A 208 8.49 1.13 -21.78
CA LEU A 208 7.89 -0.15 -21.41
C LEU A 208 8.51 -1.32 -22.17
N GLN A 209 8.74 -1.16 -23.48
CA GLN A 209 9.39 -2.19 -24.29
C GLN A 209 10.80 -2.52 -23.77
N ALA A 210 11.62 -1.50 -23.48
CA ALA A 210 12.96 -1.70 -22.94
C ALA A 210 12.95 -2.42 -21.59
N ILE A 211 11.99 -2.10 -20.69
CA ILE A 211 11.86 -2.80 -19.40
C ILE A 211 11.54 -4.28 -19.60
N ILE A 212 10.63 -4.61 -20.52
CA ILE A 212 10.28 -6.00 -20.84
C ILE A 212 11.47 -6.72 -21.46
N GLU A 213 12.14 -6.10 -22.44
CA GLU A 213 13.32 -6.63 -23.13
C GLU A 213 14.49 -6.91 -22.17
N ASN A 214 14.70 -6.07 -21.16
CA ASN A 214 15.75 -6.29 -20.15
C ASN A 214 15.51 -7.53 -19.26
N ASN A 215 14.29 -8.09 -19.27
CA ASN A 215 13.92 -9.25 -18.45
C ASN A 215 13.70 -10.52 -19.29
N ILE A 216 13.91 -10.46 -20.61
CA ILE A 216 13.78 -11.60 -21.52
C ILE A 216 15.02 -11.72 -22.40
N GLU A 217 15.46 -12.94 -22.65
CA GLU A 217 16.57 -13.25 -23.54
C GLU A 217 16.08 -13.96 -24.81
N LYS A 218 16.91 -13.87 -25.86
CA LYS A 218 16.65 -14.61 -27.09
C LYS A 218 16.90 -16.10 -26.84
N ARG A 219 15.89 -16.92 -27.11
CA ARG A 219 15.98 -18.39 -27.10
C ARG A 219 16.33 -18.84 -28.53
N THR A 220 15.52 -19.73 -29.10
CA THR A 220 15.69 -20.23 -30.47
C THR A 220 14.90 -19.39 -31.48
N GLY A 221 15.49 -19.13 -32.64
CA GLY A 221 14.86 -18.39 -33.75
C GLY A 221 14.43 -16.98 -33.34
N HIS A 222 13.13 -16.71 -33.40
CA HIS A 222 12.52 -15.43 -33.03
C HIS A 222 11.86 -15.45 -31.65
N SER A 223 12.07 -16.50 -30.84
CA SER A 223 11.48 -16.63 -29.51
C SER A 223 12.31 -15.89 -28.45
N TYR A 224 11.62 -15.11 -27.62
CA TYR A 224 12.17 -14.35 -26.51
C TYR A 224 11.39 -14.67 -25.25
N GLY A 225 12.08 -15.02 -24.17
CA GLY A 225 11.45 -15.37 -22.89
C GLY A 225 12.43 -15.18 -21.73
N PRO A 226 11.98 -15.31 -20.48
CA PRO A 226 12.87 -15.22 -19.33
C PRO A 226 13.96 -16.31 -19.39
N ALA A 227 15.05 -16.06 -18.67
CA ALA A 227 16.23 -16.90 -18.70
C ALA A 227 15.94 -18.35 -18.27
N GLY A 228 16.48 -19.31 -19.04
CA GLY A 228 16.21 -20.73 -18.87
C GLY A 228 14.74 -21.11 -19.13
N ASN A 229 14.31 -22.25 -18.59
CA ASN A 229 12.92 -22.75 -18.72
C ASN A 229 11.97 -22.16 -17.67
N LYS A 230 12.24 -20.94 -17.22
CA LYS A 230 11.41 -20.24 -16.22
C LYS A 230 10.25 -19.51 -16.90
N ARG A 231 9.32 -19.02 -16.07
CA ARG A 231 8.25 -18.10 -16.44
C ARG A 231 8.44 -16.77 -15.72
N ILE A 232 7.87 -15.70 -16.23
CA ILE A 232 7.92 -14.39 -15.57
C ILE A 232 6.55 -13.72 -15.49
N VAL A 233 6.23 -13.18 -14.31
CA VAL A 233 5.05 -12.35 -14.07
C VAL A 233 5.50 -10.90 -13.95
N PHE A 234 5.11 -10.06 -14.92
CA PHE A 234 5.24 -8.60 -14.81
C PHE A 234 4.06 -8.05 -14.02
N TYR A 235 4.37 -7.47 -12.86
CA TYR A 235 3.41 -6.71 -12.09
C TYR A 235 3.51 -5.22 -12.43
N ILE A 236 2.45 -4.67 -13.00
CA ILE A 236 2.38 -3.30 -13.50
C ILE A 236 1.60 -2.45 -12.49
N ASP A 237 2.30 -1.60 -11.75
CA ASP A 237 1.67 -0.67 -10.83
C ASP A 237 1.30 0.65 -11.53
N ASP A 238 0.29 1.34 -11.00
CA ASP A 238 -0.23 2.60 -11.54
C ASP A 238 -0.64 2.50 -13.03
N PHE A 239 -1.34 1.43 -13.38
CA PHE A 239 -1.68 1.04 -14.75
C PHE A 239 -2.32 2.16 -15.59
N ASN A 240 -3.12 3.03 -14.98
CA ASN A 240 -3.85 4.11 -15.64
C ASN A 240 -3.14 5.48 -15.60
N MET A 241 -1.90 5.56 -15.10
CA MET A 241 -1.13 6.81 -15.00
C MET A 241 -0.45 7.33 -16.27
N PRO A 242 -0.11 6.52 -17.31
CA PRO A 242 0.51 7.05 -18.51
C PRO A 242 -0.27 8.19 -19.16
N PHE A 243 0.43 9.14 -19.80
CA PHE A 243 -0.21 10.27 -20.47
C PHE A 243 -1.17 9.81 -21.58
N VAL A 244 -2.32 10.46 -21.63
CA VAL A 244 -3.35 10.24 -22.64
C VAL A 244 -3.09 11.17 -23.82
N ASP A 245 -2.86 10.61 -25.00
CA ASP A 245 -2.59 11.41 -26.19
C ASP A 245 -3.84 12.12 -26.73
N LYS A 246 -3.68 12.88 -27.82
CA LYS A 246 -4.77 13.64 -28.46
C LYS A 246 -5.92 12.76 -28.97
N TYR A 247 -5.71 11.45 -29.09
CA TYR A 247 -6.68 10.48 -29.57
C TYR A 247 -7.22 9.61 -28.43
N GLU A 248 -7.04 10.05 -27.18
CA GLU A 248 -7.47 9.35 -25.98
C GLU A 248 -6.83 7.96 -25.80
N THR A 249 -5.61 7.77 -26.31
CA THR A 249 -4.86 6.52 -26.16
C THR A 249 -3.66 6.68 -25.25
N GLN A 250 -3.29 5.57 -24.60
CA GLN A 250 -2.09 5.48 -23.77
C GLN A 250 -1.11 4.52 -24.45
N ALA A 251 -0.10 5.08 -25.12
CA ALA A 251 0.87 4.32 -25.92
C ALA A 251 1.47 3.07 -25.23
N PRO A 252 1.91 3.10 -23.96
CA PRO A 252 2.41 1.88 -23.30
C PRO A 252 1.32 0.80 -23.13
N LEU A 253 0.07 1.18 -22.89
CA LEU A 253 -1.03 0.23 -22.76
C LEU A 253 -1.38 -0.42 -24.09
N GLU A 254 -1.29 0.31 -25.20
CA GLU A 254 -1.51 -0.27 -26.53
C GLU A 254 -0.39 -1.24 -26.94
N LEU A 255 0.86 -0.99 -26.53
CA LEU A 255 1.94 -1.99 -26.64
C LEU A 255 1.63 -3.23 -25.80
N LEU A 256 1.18 -3.05 -24.56
CA LEU A 256 0.80 -4.18 -23.71
C LEU A 256 -0.34 -4.99 -24.33
N ARG A 257 -1.34 -4.32 -24.91
CA ARG A 257 -2.40 -4.97 -25.68
C ARG A 257 -1.84 -5.81 -26.81
N GLN A 258 -0.92 -5.27 -27.60
CA GLN A 258 -0.25 -6.01 -28.67
C GLN A 258 0.47 -7.26 -28.14
N LEU A 259 1.13 -7.17 -26.99
CA LEU A 259 1.80 -8.29 -26.35
C LEU A 259 0.82 -9.36 -25.85
N VAL A 260 -0.33 -8.96 -25.30
CA VAL A 260 -1.36 -9.89 -24.83
C VAL A 260 -2.10 -10.57 -26.00
N ASP A 261 -2.46 -9.81 -27.04
CA ASP A 261 -3.18 -10.31 -28.22
C ASP A 261 -2.29 -11.22 -29.09
N TYR A 262 -1.10 -10.74 -29.46
CA TYR A 262 -0.26 -11.38 -30.48
C TYR A 262 0.95 -12.13 -29.93
N ARG A 263 1.27 -11.96 -28.64
CA ARG A 263 2.49 -12.52 -28.02
C ARG A 263 3.75 -12.16 -28.80
N SER A 264 3.78 -10.97 -29.40
CA SER A 264 4.90 -10.53 -30.21
C SER A 264 4.99 -9.01 -30.32
N MET A 265 6.20 -8.51 -30.46
CA MET A 265 6.51 -7.10 -30.72
C MET A 265 7.60 -6.99 -31.80
N PHE A 266 7.64 -5.85 -32.48
CA PHE A 266 8.74 -5.57 -33.42
C PHE A 266 9.89 -4.90 -32.70
N ASP A 267 11.12 -5.26 -33.09
CA ASP A 267 12.29 -4.49 -32.71
C ASP A 267 12.22 -3.11 -33.38
N ARG A 268 12.44 -2.05 -32.61
CA ARG A 268 12.30 -0.67 -33.12
C ARG A 268 13.51 -0.21 -33.91
N ASP A 269 14.66 -0.85 -33.71
CA ASP A 269 15.90 -0.54 -34.41
C ASP A 269 16.05 -1.44 -35.65
N ARG A 270 15.48 -2.66 -35.60
CA ARG A 270 15.44 -3.64 -36.70
C ARG A 270 14.00 -4.09 -36.98
N LEU A 271 13.25 -3.30 -37.76
CA LEU A 271 11.82 -3.50 -38.00
C LEU A 271 11.47 -4.84 -38.69
N ASP A 272 12.44 -5.49 -39.33
CA ASP A 272 12.33 -6.83 -39.90
C ASP A 272 12.28 -7.93 -38.82
N GLU A 273 12.81 -7.66 -37.63
CA GLU A 273 12.82 -8.61 -36.52
C GLU A 273 11.52 -8.52 -35.69
N ARG A 274 10.64 -9.50 -35.90
CA ARG A 274 9.47 -9.73 -35.04
C ARG A 274 9.84 -10.66 -33.88
N LYS A 275 9.90 -10.13 -32.66
CA LYS A 275 10.17 -10.88 -31.43
C LYS A 275 8.89 -11.56 -30.96
N GLN A 276 8.88 -12.89 -30.88
CA GLN A 276 7.80 -13.67 -30.24
C GLN A 276 8.08 -13.79 -28.75
N VAL A 277 7.26 -13.15 -27.92
CA VAL A 277 7.41 -13.11 -26.45
C VAL A 277 6.65 -14.27 -25.84
N VAL A 278 7.36 -15.18 -25.18
CA VAL A 278 6.83 -16.42 -24.59
C VAL A 278 7.10 -16.50 -23.10
N ASP A 279 6.28 -17.29 -22.38
CA ASP A 279 6.40 -17.52 -20.93
C ASP A 279 6.32 -16.26 -20.06
N VAL A 280 5.59 -15.25 -20.55
CA VAL A 280 5.29 -14.00 -19.86
C VAL A 280 3.81 -13.94 -19.45
N GLN A 281 3.55 -13.39 -18.27
CA GLN A 281 2.22 -13.08 -17.74
C GLN A 281 2.19 -11.66 -17.15
N TYR A 282 1.00 -11.08 -17.06
CA TYR A 282 0.81 -9.73 -16.52
C TYR A 282 -0.16 -9.72 -15.33
N MET A 283 0.18 -8.97 -14.30
CA MET A 283 -0.72 -8.54 -13.24
C MET A 283 -0.65 -7.02 -13.16
N ALA A 284 -1.72 -6.35 -12.76
CA ALA A 284 -1.74 -4.91 -12.72
C ALA A 284 -2.55 -4.35 -11.55
N SER A 285 -2.26 -3.12 -11.16
CA SER A 285 -3.10 -2.33 -10.26
C SER A 285 -3.32 -0.92 -10.77
N MET A 286 -4.51 -0.37 -10.52
CA MET A 286 -4.85 0.99 -10.93
C MET A 286 -5.69 1.73 -9.88
N ASN A 287 -5.65 3.06 -9.95
CA ASN A 287 -6.43 3.93 -9.08
C ASN A 287 -7.52 4.64 -9.90
N PRO A 288 -8.81 4.30 -9.76
CA PRO A 288 -9.86 4.88 -10.59
C PRO A 288 -10.08 6.38 -10.33
N THR A 289 -9.55 6.95 -9.23
CA THR A 289 -9.73 8.37 -8.89
C THR A 289 -8.55 9.26 -9.27
N ALA A 290 -7.48 8.69 -9.85
CA ALA A 290 -6.25 9.42 -10.21
C ALA A 290 -5.69 8.92 -11.54
N GLY A 291 -5.01 9.79 -12.29
CA GLY A 291 -4.56 9.47 -13.65
C GLY A 291 -5.71 9.53 -14.65
N SER A 292 -5.70 8.66 -15.66
CA SER A 292 -6.84 8.50 -16.56
C SER A 292 -7.97 7.75 -15.86
N PHE A 293 -9.20 8.27 -15.92
CA PHE A 293 -10.37 7.59 -15.36
C PHE A 293 -10.67 6.26 -16.05
N ASN A 294 -10.30 6.14 -17.33
CA ASN A 294 -10.60 4.98 -18.16
C ASN A 294 -9.33 4.46 -18.84
N ILE A 295 -9.30 3.14 -19.02
CA ILE A 295 -8.32 2.46 -19.88
C ILE A 295 -9.02 1.92 -21.13
N SER A 296 -8.24 1.63 -22.17
CA SER A 296 -8.75 1.05 -23.42
C SER A 296 -9.53 -0.24 -23.14
N ALA A 297 -10.82 -0.24 -23.48
CA ALA A 297 -11.70 -1.41 -23.31
C ALA A 297 -11.14 -2.67 -24.00
N ARG A 298 -10.42 -2.48 -25.11
CA ARG A 298 -9.77 -3.56 -25.87
C ARG A 298 -8.66 -4.25 -25.09
N LEU A 299 -7.95 -3.53 -24.22
CA LEU A 299 -6.96 -4.10 -23.33
C LEU A 299 -7.61 -4.71 -22.09
N GLN A 300 -8.51 -3.95 -21.46
CA GLN A 300 -9.15 -4.35 -20.23
C GLN A 300 -9.92 -5.68 -20.36
N ARG A 301 -10.46 -5.98 -21.55
CA ARG A 301 -11.18 -7.24 -21.79
C ARG A 301 -10.38 -8.51 -21.44
N HIS A 302 -9.06 -8.44 -21.49
CA HIS A 302 -8.16 -9.56 -21.17
C HIS A 302 -7.89 -9.73 -19.67
N PHE A 303 -8.27 -8.74 -18.87
CA PHE A 303 -8.03 -8.74 -17.43
C PHE A 303 -9.29 -9.12 -16.68
N THR A 304 -9.15 -10.02 -15.70
CA THR A 304 -10.12 -10.15 -14.63
C THR A 304 -9.94 -8.99 -13.66
N VAL A 305 -11.02 -8.29 -13.35
CA VAL A 305 -10.99 -7.08 -12.52
C VAL A 305 -11.47 -7.40 -11.11
N ILE A 306 -10.69 -7.02 -10.10
CA ILE A 306 -11.05 -7.14 -8.68
C ILE A 306 -10.91 -5.78 -8.01
N ALA A 307 -11.99 -5.34 -7.35
CA ALA A 307 -12.04 -4.12 -6.58
C ALA A 307 -11.42 -4.32 -5.19
N CYS A 308 -10.50 -3.44 -4.83
CA CYS A 308 -9.86 -3.38 -3.52
C CYS A 308 -10.39 -2.18 -2.73
N PHE A 309 -10.98 -2.49 -1.59
CA PHE A 309 -11.63 -1.52 -0.72
C PHE A 309 -10.65 -1.09 0.39
N PRO A 310 -10.83 0.11 0.98
CA PRO A 310 -10.15 0.43 2.22
C PRO A 310 -10.53 -0.60 3.30
N PRO A 311 -9.58 -1.21 4.03
CA PRO A 311 -9.88 -2.07 5.17
C PRO A 311 -10.74 -1.34 6.22
N ASP A 312 -11.58 -2.13 6.85
CA ASP A 312 -12.41 -1.71 7.97
C ASP A 312 -11.60 -1.56 9.27
N ALA A 313 -12.25 -1.03 10.31
CA ALA A 313 -11.64 -0.81 11.61
C ALA A 313 -11.09 -2.10 12.23
N GLU A 314 -11.75 -3.25 12.01
CA GLU A 314 -11.30 -4.55 12.52
C GLU A 314 -9.98 -4.99 11.87
N ASN A 315 -9.88 -4.90 10.54
CA ASN A 315 -8.64 -5.22 9.83
C ASN A 315 -7.52 -4.23 10.18
N ILE A 316 -7.82 -2.94 10.32
CA ILE A 316 -6.85 -1.94 10.77
C ILE A 316 -6.34 -2.29 12.17
N ALA A 317 -7.24 -2.65 13.09
CA ALA A 317 -6.88 -3.05 14.44
C ALA A 317 -6.02 -4.31 14.45
N ARG A 318 -6.36 -5.31 13.62
CA ARG A 318 -5.55 -6.53 13.48
C ARG A 318 -4.15 -6.22 12.97
N ILE A 319 -4.02 -5.41 11.91
CA ILE A 319 -2.72 -5.06 11.31
C ILE A 319 -1.84 -4.37 12.34
N TYR A 320 -2.29 -3.23 12.87
CA TYR A 320 -1.43 -2.42 13.74
C TYR A 320 -1.34 -2.95 15.16
N GLY A 321 -2.37 -3.63 15.68
CA GLY A 321 -2.32 -4.33 16.96
C GLY A 321 -1.31 -5.47 16.95
N SER A 322 -1.27 -6.29 15.89
CA SER A 322 -0.27 -7.38 15.80
C SER A 322 1.16 -6.84 15.77
N ILE A 323 1.40 -5.75 15.03
CA ILE A 323 2.72 -5.11 14.93
C ILE A 323 3.10 -4.48 16.27
N LEU A 324 2.21 -3.70 16.87
CA LEU A 324 2.46 -3.00 18.14
C LEU A 324 2.64 -3.99 19.28
N ARG A 325 1.79 -5.03 19.38
CA ARG A 325 1.89 -6.07 20.41
C ARG A 325 3.25 -6.73 20.39
N HIS A 326 3.76 -7.07 19.21
CA HIS A 326 5.10 -7.66 19.09
C HIS A 326 6.20 -6.69 19.56
N HIS A 327 6.12 -5.42 19.16
CA HIS A 327 7.06 -4.39 19.58
C HIS A 327 7.05 -4.14 21.09
N LEU A 328 5.90 -4.30 21.74
CA LEU A 328 5.73 -4.05 23.17
C LEU A 328 6.16 -5.23 24.07
N LEU A 329 6.44 -6.42 23.52
CA LEU A 329 6.90 -7.58 24.31
C LEU A 329 8.07 -7.29 25.28
N PRO A 330 9.12 -6.52 24.92
CA PRO A 330 10.20 -6.18 25.85
C PRO A 330 9.86 -5.06 26.84
N PHE A 331 8.69 -4.41 26.75
CA PHE A 331 8.29 -3.30 27.62
C PHE A 331 7.57 -3.80 28.89
N ASP A 332 7.45 -2.93 29.89
CA ASP A 332 6.72 -3.22 31.14
C ASP A 332 5.22 -3.50 30.87
N SER A 333 4.60 -4.32 31.71
CA SER A 333 3.20 -4.77 31.56
C SER A 333 2.19 -3.61 31.45
N ALA A 334 2.46 -2.50 32.14
CA ALA A 334 1.63 -1.29 32.07
C ALA A 334 1.61 -0.67 30.66
N ILE A 335 2.73 -0.71 29.94
CA ILE A 335 2.82 -0.21 28.55
C ILE A 335 2.24 -1.24 27.58
N GLN A 336 2.48 -2.54 27.81
CA GLN A 336 1.85 -3.59 27.02
C GLN A 336 0.32 -3.50 27.04
N ALA A 337 -0.27 -3.14 28.19
CA ALA A 337 -1.72 -2.93 28.33
C ALA A 337 -2.26 -1.75 27.48
N LEU A 338 -1.42 -0.81 27.05
CA LEU A 338 -1.83 0.31 26.19
C LEU A 338 -2.07 -0.10 24.74
N GLU A 339 -1.66 -1.29 24.31
CA GLU A 339 -1.75 -1.75 22.91
C GLU A 339 -3.14 -1.53 22.32
N GLY A 340 -4.17 -2.11 22.94
CA GLY A 340 -5.55 -2.02 22.46
C GLY A 340 -6.06 -0.57 22.46
N SER A 341 -5.82 0.18 23.54
CA SER A 341 -6.26 1.58 23.65
C SER A 341 -5.61 2.49 22.61
N LEU A 342 -4.32 2.30 22.31
CA LEU A 342 -3.58 3.11 21.34
C LEU A 342 -4.03 2.83 19.91
N VAL A 343 -4.27 1.57 19.58
CA VAL A 343 -4.82 1.17 18.28
C VAL A 343 -6.22 1.76 18.08
N GLN A 344 -7.11 1.61 19.07
CA GLN A 344 -8.47 2.17 19.00
C GLN A 344 -8.47 3.70 18.98
N ALA A 345 -7.60 4.36 19.76
CA ALA A 345 -7.42 5.81 19.72
C ALA A 345 -7.01 6.28 18.33
N THR A 346 -6.06 5.60 17.70
CA THR A 346 -5.60 5.93 16.33
C THR A 346 -6.71 5.78 15.30
N ILE A 347 -7.50 4.70 15.39
CA ILE A 347 -8.65 4.44 14.52
C ILE A 347 -9.74 5.51 14.70
N ASP A 348 -10.11 5.83 15.94
CA ASP A 348 -11.14 6.82 16.27
C ASP A 348 -10.73 8.23 15.81
N MET A 349 -9.48 8.63 16.06
CA MET A 349 -8.91 9.89 15.58
C MET A 349 -8.99 9.97 14.05
N PHE A 350 -8.56 8.92 13.35
CA PHE A 350 -8.53 8.89 11.89
C PHE A 350 -9.93 8.92 11.28
N HIS A 351 -10.89 8.19 11.86
CA HIS A 351 -12.29 8.26 11.42
C HIS A 351 -12.90 9.64 11.66
N THR A 352 -12.68 10.24 12.83
CA THR A 352 -13.16 11.58 13.17
C THR A 352 -12.59 12.62 12.21
N LEU A 353 -11.29 12.51 11.90
CA LEU A 353 -10.63 13.38 10.93
C LEU A 353 -11.24 13.27 9.54
N ARG A 354 -11.44 12.04 9.04
CA ARG A 354 -12.03 11.82 7.69
C ARG A 354 -13.51 12.17 7.59
N ALA A 355 -14.24 12.13 8.71
CA ALA A 355 -15.63 12.53 8.78
C ALA A 355 -15.80 14.05 8.81
N SER A 356 -14.78 14.78 9.27
CA SER A 356 -14.84 16.24 9.36
C SER A 356 -14.64 16.90 7.99
N PRO A 357 -15.58 17.78 7.55
CA PRO A 357 -15.47 18.48 6.28
C PRO A 357 -14.22 19.36 6.14
N ALA A 358 -13.66 19.84 7.26
CA ALA A 358 -12.49 20.70 7.26
C ALA A 358 -11.23 20.02 6.70
N PHE A 359 -11.14 18.69 6.82
CA PHE A 359 -9.99 17.90 6.39
C PHE A 359 -10.20 17.19 5.05
N LEU A 360 -11.29 17.49 4.33
CA LEU A 360 -11.52 16.95 3.00
C LEU A 360 -10.71 17.71 1.93
N PRO A 361 -10.23 17.02 0.88
CA PRO A 361 -9.60 17.68 -0.24
C PRO A 361 -10.48 18.77 -0.85
N SER A 362 -9.90 19.94 -1.11
CA SER A 362 -10.55 21.05 -1.82
C SER A 362 -9.60 21.67 -2.82
N ALA A 363 -10.06 22.61 -3.66
CA ALA A 363 -9.20 23.32 -4.60
C ALA A 363 -8.00 24.03 -3.94
N LYS A 364 -8.15 24.48 -2.68
CA LYS A 364 -7.06 25.09 -1.89
C LYS A 364 -6.24 24.06 -1.10
N LYS A 365 -6.83 22.90 -0.78
CA LYS A 365 -6.29 21.88 0.14
C LYS A 365 -6.21 20.53 -0.56
N PHE A 366 -5.70 20.48 -1.79
CA PHE A 366 -5.71 19.26 -2.61
C PHE A 366 -4.81 18.16 -2.03
N HIS A 367 -3.83 18.53 -1.20
CA HIS A 367 -2.91 17.61 -0.52
C HIS A 367 -3.49 17.00 0.78
N TYR A 368 -4.71 17.35 1.18
CA TYR A 368 -5.41 16.79 2.35
C TYR A 368 -5.97 15.39 2.06
N ILE A 369 -5.08 14.49 1.65
CA ILE A 369 -5.40 13.10 1.32
C ILE A 369 -4.94 12.23 2.49
N PHE A 370 -5.90 11.85 3.32
CA PHE A 370 -5.66 10.99 4.47
C PHE A 370 -6.05 9.54 4.15
N SER A 371 -5.05 8.65 4.17
CA SER A 371 -5.13 7.24 3.80
C SER A 371 -4.50 6.36 4.89
N LEU A 372 -4.54 5.05 4.71
CA LEU A 372 -3.94 4.11 5.66
C LEU A 372 -2.42 4.23 5.76
N ARG A 373 -1.79 4.83 4.76
CA ARG A 373 -0.36 5.18 4.80
C ARG A 373 -0.05 6.12 5.96
N ASP A 374 -1.00 6.98 6.34
CA ASP A 374 -0.81 7.90 7.46
C ASP A 374 -0.80 7.16 8.79
N LEU A 375 -1.69 6.17 8.96
CA LEU A 375 -1.65 5.29 10.12
C LEU A 375 -0.32 4.53 10.19
N SER A 376 0.14 4.02 9.05
CA SER A 376 1.46 3.38 8.91
C SER A 376 2.58 4.29 9.40
N PHE A 377 2.61 5.58 9.02
CA PHE A 377 3.64 6.51 9.49
C PHE A 377 3.55 6.85 10.98
N ILE A 378 2.35 6.88 11.56
CA ILE A 378 2.17 7.10 13.01
C ILE A 378 2.77 5.91 13.77
N PHE A 379 2.40 4.68 13.41
CA PHE A 379 2.94 3.49 14.06
C PHE A 379 4.44 3.35 13.80
N GLN A 380 4.93 3.62 12.59
CA GLN A 380 6.37 3.62 12.30
C GLN A 380 7.16 4.53 13.24
N GLY A 381 6.63 5.70 13.58
CA GLY A 381 7.24 6.60 14.56
C GLY A 381 7.18 6.06 16.00
N VAL A 382 6.03 5.53 16.42
CA VAL A 382 5.88 4.92 17.76
C VAL A 382 6.84 3.75 17.96
N LEU A 383 7.08 2.96 16.90
CA LEU A 383 8.00 1.83 16.91
C LEU A 383 9.49 2.22 17.02
N GLN A 384 9.83 3.51 16.98
CA GLN A 384 11.20 3.97 17.30
C GLN A 384 11.51 3.97 18.80
N SER A 385 10.48 3.80 19.63
CA SER A 385 10.65 3.67 21.09
C SER A 385 11.49 2.45 21.46
N LYS A 386 12.35 2.60 22.47
CA LYS A 386 13.19 1.52 23.02
C LYS A 386 12.76 1.21 24.45
N ALA A 387 12.50 -0.07 24.77
CA ALA A 387 12.01 -0.50 26.08
C ALA A 387 12.83 0.08 27.26
N ALA A 388 14.16 0.08 27.14
CA ALA A 388 15.09 0.59 28.16
C ALA A 388 14.82 2.04 28.61
N MET A 389 14.14 2.85 27.79
CA MET A 389 13.87 4.27 28.07
C MET A 389 12.51 4.53 28.70
N TYR A 390 11.69 3.47 28.80
CA TYR A 390 10.33 3.52 29.34
C TYR A 390 10.17 2.59 30.56
N THR A 391 11.05 1.60 30.71
CA THR A 391 11.11 0.70 31.88
C THR A 391 11.53 1.44 33.15
N GLN A 392 10.82 1.20 34.26
CA GLN A 392 11.12 1.76 35.60
C GLN A 392 11.11 3.30 35.74
N VAL A 393 10.62 4.03 34.73
CA VAL A 393 10.44 5.49 34.82
C VAL A 393 9.04 5.81 35.37
N SER A 394 8.97 6.60 36.44
CA SER A 394 7.69 7.15 36.92
C SER A 394 7.02 7.95 35.79
N GLY A 395 5.83 7.53 35.35
CA GLY A 395 5.13 8.16 34.22
C GLY A 395 5.52 7.62 32.84
N GLY A 396 6.12 6.42 32.74
CA GLY A 396 6.46 5.78 31.47
C GLY A 396 5.26 5.58 30.53
N THR A 397 4.06 5.30 31.07
CA THR A 397 2.80 5.24 30.30
C THR A 397 2.44 6.58 29.70
N THR A 398 2.46 7.66 30.49
CA THR A 398 2.26 9.04 30.02
C THR A 398 3.26 9.42 28.92
N LYS A 399 4.54 9.09 29.11
CA LYS A 399 5.61 9.33 28.11
C LYS A 399 5.31 8.60 26.79
N PHE A 400 4.81 7.37 26.86
CA PHE A 400 4.47 6.58 25.68
C PHE A 400 3.23 7.12 24.95
N VAL A 401 2.20 7.54 25.68
CA VAL A 401 1.01 8.19 25.09
C VAL A 401 1.38 9.52 24.44
N ARG A 402 2.26 10.31 25.06
CA ARG A 402 2.78 11.57 24.48
C ARG A 402 3.57 11.34 23.19
N LEU A 403 4.32 10.23 23.09
CA LEU A 403 4.97 9.81 21.85
C LEU A 403 3.96 9.57 20.73
N TRP A 404 2.88 8.82 21.02
CA TRP A 404 1.81 8.63 20.04
C TRP A 404 1.17 9.97 19.62
N MET A 405 0.89 10.87 20.56
CA MET A 405 0.36 12.20 20.25
C MET A 405 1.33 13.03 19.40
N HIS A 406 2.63 12.93 19.67
CA HIS A 406 3.68 13.58 18.87
C HIS A 406 3.64 13.07 17.44
N GLU A 407 3.66 11.75 17.23
CA GLU A 407 3.64 11.13 15.90
C GLU A 407 2.35 11.43 15.13
N ALA A 408 1.19 11.41 15.80
CA ALA A 408 -0.07 11.83 15.21
C ALA A 408 0.00 13.28 14.69
N SER A 409 0.62 14.17 15.47
CA SER A 409 0.84 15.57 15.08
C SER A 409 1.82 15.69 13.91
N ARG A 410 2.96 14.99 13.94
CA ARG A 410 3.95 15.03 12.85
C ARG A 410 3.37 14.53 11.52
N VAL A 411 2.52 13.51 11.57
CA VAL A 411 1.91 12.95 10.36
C VAL A 411 0.76 13.81 9.86
N VAL A 412 -0.13 14.28 10.73
CA VAL A 412 -1.35 14.99 10.31
C VAL A 412 -1.17 16.50 10.35
N ARG A 413 -0.82 17.04 11.52
CA ARG A 413 -0.79 18.49 11.79
C ARG A 413 0.17 19.24 10.89
N ASP A 414 1.34 18.67 10.59
CA ASP A 414 2.36 19.31 9.75
C ASP A 414 1.94 19.46 8.28
N ARG A 415 0.87 18.79 7.83
CA ARG A 415 0.29 18.97 6.48
C ARG A 415 -0.74 20.10 6.41
N LEU A 416 -1.22 20.58 7.57
CA LEU A 416 -2.30 21.55 7.64
C LEU A 416 -1.79 22.95 7.32
N VAL A 417 -2.57 23.70 6.54
CA VAL A 417 -2.19 25.03 6.06
C VAL A 417 -2.73 26.12 6.98
N ASP A 418 -3.97 25.99 7.44
CA ASP A 418 -4.66 27.03 8.21
C ASP A 418 -4.53 26.77 9.71
N GLY A 419 -4.30 27.83 10.49
CA GLY A 419 -4.26 27.75 11.96
C GLY A 419 -5.59 27.24 12.57
N ALA A 420 -6.72 27.49 11.90
CA ALA A 420 -8.02 26.96 12.29
C ALA A 420 -8.08 25.43 12.15
N ASP A 421 -7.54 24.87 11.05
CA ASP A 421 -7.46 23.43 10.84
C ASP A 421 -6.53 22.78 11.87
N ALA A 422 -5.37 23.42 12.13
CA ALA A 422 -4.41 22.95 13.13
C ALA A 422 -5.06 22.89 14.52
N LYS A 423 -5.78 23.94 14.93
CA LYS A 423 -6.52 23.96 16.19
C LYS A 423 -7.62 22.89 16.24
N ALA A 424 -8.36 22.71 15.15
CA ALA A 424 -9.39 21.68 15.07
C ALA A 424 -8.80 20.27 15.22
N PHE A 425 -7.62 20.02 14.64
CA PHE A 425 -6.90 18.76 14.83
C PHE A 425 -6.40 18.60 16.27
N ASP A 426 -5.83 19.66 16.86
CA ASP A 426 -5.35 19.65 18.24
C ASP A 426 -6.51 19.30 19.22
N GLU A 427 -7.71 19.82 18.96
CA GLU A 427 -8.92 19.47 19.71
C GLU A 427 -9.38 18.02 19.52
N ILE A 428 -9.30 17.48 18.29
CA ILE A 428 -9.61 16.07 18.02
C ILE A 428 -8.62 15.18 18.79
N LEU A 429 -7.32 15.45 18.67
CA LEU A 429 -6.28 14.68 19.32
C LEU A 429 -6.42 14.70 20.84
N ALA A 430 -6.69 15.87 21.43
CA ALA A 430 -6.90 16.01 22.87
C ALA A 430 -8.16 15.27 23.35
N LYS A 431 -9.27 15.31 22.59
CA LYS A 431 -10.50 14.58 22.92
C LYS A 431 -10.29 13.06 22.83
N THR A 432 -9.62 12.59 21.79
CA THR A 432 -9.28 11.17 21.63
C THR A 432 -8.37 10.70 22.76
N ALA A 433 -7.32 11.46 23.11
CA ALA A 433 -6.42 11.10 24.21
C ALA A 433 -7.18 10.95 25.54
N LYS A 434 -8.06 11.90 25.88
CA LYS A 434 -8.90 11.84 27.09
C LYS A 434 -9.87 10.65 27.10
N LYS A 435 -10.39 10.25 25.94
CA LYS A 435 -11.35 9.15 25.79
C LYS A 435 -10.70 7.77 26.00
N PHE A 436 -9.50 7.56 25.46
CA PHE A 436 -8.85 6.24 25.48
C PHE A 436 -7.80 6.06 26.57
N PHE A 437 -7.34 7.15 27.20
CA PHE A 437 -6.38 7.13 28.30
C PHE A 437 -6.92 7.89 29.52
N PRO A 438 -8.03 7.43 30.14
CA PRO A 438 -8.67 8.13 31.25
C PRO A 438 -7.84 8.12 32.54
N ASP A 439 -6.94 7.14 32.70
CA ASP A 439 -6.08 6.99 33.87
C ASP A 439 -4.92 8.00 33.87
N GLU A 440 -4.64 8.62 32.72
CA GLU A 440 -3.57 9.59 32.54
C GLU A 440 -4.04 11.02 32.86
N LYS A 441 -3.23 11.77 33.60
CA LYS A 441 -3.58 13.14 33.98
C LYS A 441 -3.64 14.05 32.74
N PRO A 442 -4.76 14.74 32.47
CA PRO A 442 -4.91 15.59 31.28
C PRO A 442 -3.81 16.66 31.16
N ASP A 443 -3.40 17.27 32.28
CA ASP A 443 -2.37 18.31 32.28
C ASP A 443 -1.00 17.77 31.88
N ALA A 444 -0.67 16.54 32.27
CA ALA A 444 0.58 15.88 31.89
C ALA A 444 0.57 15.47 30.39
N LEU A 445 -0.58 15.02 29.88
CA LEU A 445 -0.73 14.68 28.46
C LEU A 445 -0.65 15.92 27.54
N LEU A 446 -1.21 17.05 27.98
CA LEU A 446 -1.33 18.27 27.18
C LEU A 446 -0.20 19.29 27.44
N GLN A 447 0.78 18.96 28.28
CA GLN A 447 1.93 19.82 28.53
C GLN A 447 2.68 20.12 27.22
N THR A 448 3.02 21.38 27.01
CA THR A 448 3.85 21.86 25.89
C THR A 448 5.26 22.23 26.37
N PRO A 449 6.31 22.03 25.55
CA PRO A 449 6.31 21.44 24.20
C PRO A 449 6.14 19.90 24.21
N ASN A 450 5.65 19.34 23.09
CA ASN A 450 5.65 17.89 22.85
C ASN A 450 6.47 17.58 21.60
N VAL A 451 7.79 17.73 21.70
CA VAL A 451 8.75 17.49 20.61
C VAL A 451 9.64 16.32 20.98
N MET A 452 9.64 15.29 20.13
CA MET A 452 10.52 14.13 20.24
C MET A 452 11.71 14.32 19.31
N THR A 453 12.91 13.98 19.77
CA THR A 453 14.14 14.07 18.96
C THR A 453 15.03 12.86 19.21
N SER A 454 15.88 12.53 18.23
CA SER A 454 16.88 11.45 18.31
C SER A 454 18.27 11.94 18.74
N PHE A 455 18.47 13.26 18.88
CA PHE A 455 19.78 13.90 19.04
C PHE A 455 19.94 14.70 20.35
N VAL A 456 18.87 14.91 21.11
CA VAL A 456 18.95 15.46 22.47
C VAL A 456 19.07 14.29 23.45
N SER A 457 20.19 14.21 24.17
CA SER A 457 20.42 13.16 25.17
C SER A 457 19.90 13.59 26.55
N GLU A 458 19.28 12.67 27.29
CA GLU A 458 18.95 12.89 28.72
C GLU A 458 20.22 12.90 29.61
N SER A 459 21.32 12.28 29.18
CA SER A 459 22.50 11.99 30.02
C SER A 459 23.80 12.67 29.55
N GLY A 460 23.74 13.61 28.60
CA GLY A 460 24.92 14.28 28.04
C GLY A 460 25.82 13.38 27.18
N GLY A 461 25.28 12.25 26.67
CA GLY A 461 25.97 11.32 25.78
C GLY A 461 25.61 11.50 24.30
N ASN A 462 26.29 10.76 23.42
CA ASN A 462 26.03 10.74 21.97
C ASN A 462 25.04 9.64 21.52
N ASP A 463 24.31 9.05 22.46
CA ASP A 463 23.37 7.97 22.18
C ASP A 463 22.15 8.52 21.42
N ARG A 464 21.92 7.98 20.23
CA ARG A 464 20.74 8.30 19.42
C ARG A 464 19.53 7.56 19.92
N VAL A 465 18.71 8.27 20.68
CA VAL A 465 17.52 7.72 21.32
C VAL A 465 16.36 8.68 21.10
N TYR A 466 15.24 8.17 20.61
CA TYR A 466 14.07 8.99 20.29
C TYR A 466 13.28 9.32 21.56
N LEU A 467 13.43 10.54 22.08
CA LEU A 467 12.92 10.96 23.38
C LEU A 467 12.37 12.39 23.37
N PRO A 468 11.46 12.74 24.31
CA PRO A 468 10.93 14.09 24.43
C PRO A 468 12.01 15.05 24.93
N ILE A 469 12.02 16.26 24.39
CA ILE A 469 12.79 17.37 24.97
C ILE A 469 12.18 17.78 26.31
N ARG A 470 13.00 18.30 27.23
CA ARG A 470 12.52 18.85 28.50
C ARG A 470 11.81 20.20 28.29
N ASP A 471 12.48 21.09 27.56
CA ASP A 471 12.03 22.44 27.25
C ASP A 471 12.71 22.95 25.96
N MET A 472 12.25 24.09 25.43
CA MET A 472 12.80 24.69 24.21
C MET A 472 14.22 25.23 24.40
N ASP A 473 14.59 25.60 25.63
CA ASP A 473 15.93 26.12 25.93
C ASP A 473 16.99 25.02 25.80
N GLN A 474 16.69 23.80 26.25
CA GLN A 474 17.54 22.63 26.07
C GLN A 474 17.72 22.33 24.58
N LEU A 475 16.63 22.35 23.80
CA LEU A 475 16.70 22.12 22.37
C LEU A 475 17.57 23.18 21.69
N LYS A 476 17.42 24.44 22.09
CA LYS A 476 18.23 25.55 21.58
C LYS A 476 19.71 25.36 21.87
N GLN A 477 20.06 25.04 23.12
CA GLN A 477 21.45 24.82 23.51
C GLN A 477 22.10 23.73 22.64
N VAL A 478 21.43 22.58 22.48
CA VAL A 478 21.95 21.46 21.68
C VAL A 478 22.07 21.84 20.20
N LEU A 479 21.12 22.59 19.65
CA LEU A 479 21.17 23.01 18.26
C LEU A 479 22.23 24.10 18.00
N ASP A 480 22.45 25.02 18.94
CA ASP A 480 23.54 26.01 18.88
C ASP A 480 24.90 25.30 18.89
N GLU A 481 25.10 24.31 19.77
CA GLU A 481 26.30 23.47 19.80
C GLU A 481 26.51 22.73 18.45
N LYS A 482 25.44 22.16 17.88
CA LYS A 482 25.50 21.47 16.58
C LYS A 482 25.76 22.43 15.41
N LEU A 483 25.29 23.66 15.49
CA LEU A 483 25.55 24.69 14.48
C LEU A 483 27.00 25.16 14.55
N GLU A 484 27.57 25.26 15.76
CA GLU A 484 28.98 25.56 15.98
C GLU A 484 29.87 24.43 15.45
N GLU A 485 29.57 23.17 15.79
CA GLU A 485 30.25 21.98 15.22
C GLU A 485 30.21 21.98 13.68
N TYR A 486 29.06 22.31 13.09
CA TYR A 486 28.93 22.41 11.63
C TYR A 486 29.84 23.51 11.07
N SER A 487 29.87 24.68 11.70
CA SER A 487 30.64 25.85 11.22
C SER A 487 32.15 25.68 11.41
N GLN A 488 32.58 24.77 12.27
CA GLN A 488 33.99 24.36 12.37
C GLN A 488 34.41 23.43 11.22
N ALA A 489 33.51 22.57 10.74
CA ALA A 489 33.79 21.59 9.69
C ALA A 489 33.50 22.09 8.27
N TYR A 490 32.59 23.04 8.12
CA TYR A 490 32.08 23.54 6.84
C TYR A 490 32.02 25.08 6.84
N ALA A 491 31.66 25.65 5.68
CA ALA A 491 31.43 27.09 5.57
C ALA A 491 30.34 27.54 6.56
N GLU A 492 30.61 28.63 7.28
CA GLU A 492 29.73 29.21 8.29
C GLU A 492 28.31 29.42 7.75
N MET A 493 27.33 28.99 8.54
CA MET A 493 25.92 29.10 8.20
C MET A 493 25.26 30.14 9.11
N PRO A 494 24.97 31.36 8.63
CA PRO A 494 24.30 32.38 9.42
C PRO A 494 22.82 32.00 9.58
N LEU A 495 22.53 31.18 10.58
CA LEU A 495 21.19 30.68 10.89
C LEU A 495 20.82 31.12 12.30
N VAL A 496 19.69 31.81 12.42
CA VAL A 496 19.14 32.20 13.73
C VAL A 496 18.11 31.16 14.15
N LEU A 497 18.32 30.56 15.32
CA LEU A 497 17.44 29.55 15.90
C LEU A 497 16.38 30.20 16.81
N PHE A 498 15.17 30.31 16.28
CA PHE A 498 13.94 30.62 17.02
C PHE A 498 13.02 29.38 17.03
N ASP A 499 11.96 29.40 17.83
CA ASP A 499 11.14 28.21 18.13
C ASP A 499 10.71 27.42 16.89
N ASP A 500 10.13 28.07 15.87
CA ASP A 500 9.71 27.39 14.64
C ASP A 500 10.90 26.79 13.88
N ALA A 501 12.04 27.47 13.84
CA ALA A 501 13.24 26.97 13.18
C ALA A 501 13.75 25.69 13.86
N MET A 502 13.76 25.68 15.20
CA MET A 502 14.17 24.51 15.99
C MET A 502 13.21 23.34 15.79
N GLU A 503 11.89 23.60 15.82
CA GLU A 503 10.90 22.57 15.51
C GLU A 503 11.05 22.02 14.09
N HIS A 504 11.34 22.88 13.10
CA HIS A 504 11.57 22.43 11.73
C HIS A 504 12.82 21.54 11.60
N VAL A 505 13.91 21.85 12.31
CA VAL A 505 15.07 20.95 12.36
C VAL A 505 14.68 19.60 12.95
N ALA A 506 13.98 19.59 14.08
CA ALA A 506 13.51 18.35 14.71
C ALA A 506 12.61 17.52 13.78
N ARG A 507 11.69 18.17 13.05
CA ARG A 507 10.83 17.52 12.04
C ARG A 507 11.65 16.90 10.91
N VAL A 508 12.63 17.63 10.36
CA VAL A 508 13.47 17.12 9.28
C VAL A 508 14.32 15.94 9.76
N CYS A 509 14.96 16.03 10.93
CA CYS A 509 15.69 14.91 11.55
C CYS A 509 14.79 13.68 11.70
N ARG A 510 13.58 13.83 12.26
CA ARG A 510 12.60 12.74 12.40
C ARG A 510 12.24 12.10 11.07
N ILE A 511 12.11 12.88 10.00
CA ILE A 511 11.76 12.35 8.67
C ILE A 511 12.94 11.59 8.07
N ILE A 512 14.15 12.16 8.08
CA ILE A 512 15.30 11.54 7.41
C ILE A 512 15.87 10.35 8.18
N ASP A 513 15.74 10.32 9.51
CA ASP A 513 16.12 9.16 10.33
C ASP A 513 15.27 7.91 10.03
N GLN A 514 14.13 8.06 9.35
CA GLN A 514 13.29 6.95 8.93
C GLN A 514 13.72 6.39 7.56
N PRO A 515 13.81 5.06 7.39
CA PRO A 515 14.06 4.46 6.09
C PRO A 515 13.01 4.89 5.06
N GLY A 516 13.46 5.37 3.90
CA GLY A 516 12.57 5.88 2.86
C GLY A 516 11.91 7.22 3.19
N GLY A 517 12.40 7.94 4.21
CA GLY A 517 11.94 9.27 4.58
C GLY A 517 12.11 10.28 3.45
N ASN A 518 11.04 11.02 3.16
CA ASN A 518 11.05 12.08 2.15
C ASN A 518 10.35 13.31 2.72
N ALA A 519 11.06 14.44 2.78
CA ALA A 519 10.52 15.71 3.26
C ALA A 519 10.25 16.65 2.08
N LEU A 520 9.01 17.14 1.95
CA LEU A 520 8.65 18.22 1.05
C LEU A 520 8.49 19.51 1.86
N LEU A 521 9.45 20.43 1.73
CA LEU A 521 9.46 21.69 2.48
C LEU A 521 8.77 22.81 1.68
N VAL A 522 7.56 23.17 2.09
CA VAL A 522 6.76 24.24 1.46
C VAL A 522 6.79 25.49 2.31
N GLY A 523 7.15 26.63 1.72
CA GLY A 523 7.17 27.93 2.40
C GLY A 523 7.80 29.01 1.54
N VAL A 524 7.66 30.27 1.96
CA VAL A 524 8.17 31.45 1.23
C VAL A 524 9.69 31.43 1.01
N GLY A 525 10.18 32.06 -0.05
CA GLY A 525 11.62 32.21 -0.29
C GLY A 525 12.31 32.93 0.87
N GLY A 526 13.55 32.53 1.20
CA GLY A 526 14.31 33.13 2.30
C GLY A 526 14.01 32.59 3.70
N SER A 527 13.05 31.67 3.86
CA SER A 527 12.67 31.10 5.17
C SER A 527 13.67 30.08 5.76
N GLY A 528 14.93 30.06 5.30
CA GLY A 528 15.96 29.15 5.81
C GLY A 528 15.84 27.65 5.47
N LYS A 529 14.89 27.22 4.62
CA LYS A 529 14.65 25.80 4.28
C LYS A 529 15.92 24.99 3.99
N GLN A 530 16.80 25.53 3.15
CA GLN A 530 18.05 24.88 2.76
C GLN A 530 19.01 24.77 3.95
N SER A 531 19.20 25.86 4.70
CA SER A 531 20.03 25.91 5.90
C SER A 531 19.56 24.90 6.97
N LEU A 532 18.26 24.89 7.26
CA LEU A 532 17.65 23.97 8.23
C LEU A 532 17.79 22.50 7.80
N SER A 533 17.63 22.22 6.51
CA SER A 533 17.82 20.86 5.97
C SER A 533 19.26 20.39 6.03
N ARG A 534 20.23 21.28 5.78
CA ARG A 534 21.66 20.97 5.90
C ARG A 534 22.04 20.69 7.35
N LEU A 535 21.58 21.52 8.28
CA LEU A 535 21.82 21.30 9.71
C LEU A 535 21.22 19.97 10.17
N ALA A 536 19.97 19.68 9.78
CA ALA A 536 19.33 18.40 10.10
C ALA A 536 20.10 17.20 9.52
N ALA A 537 20.54 17.27 8.25
CA ALA A 537 21.35 16.21 7.64
C ALA A 537 22.69 16.00 8.37
N PHE A 538 23.34 17.10 8.81
CA PHE A 538 24.55 17.03 9.62
C PHE A 538 24.30 16.35 10.97
N ILE A 539 23.24 16.74 11.69
CA ILE A 539 22.84 16.14 12.97
C ILE A 539 22.57 14.64 12.80
N SER A 540 21.85 14.25 11.74
CA SER A 540 21.59 12.85 11.39
C SER A 540 22.80 12.11 10.82
N LYS A 541 23.96 12.76 10.67
CA LYS A 541 25.20 12.21 10.09
C LYS A 541 24.98 11.64 8.68
N MET A 542 24.19 12.34 7.87
CA MET A 542 23.92 11.99 6.48
C MET A 542 24.80 12.83 5.55
N GLU A 543 25.46 12.17 4.59
CA GLU A 543 26.18 12.88 3.54
C GLU A 543 25.17 13.61 2.63
N MET A 544 25.39 14.91 2.44
CA MET A 544 24.51 15.75 1.64
C MET A 544 25.06 15.83 0.21
N PHE A 545 24.35 15.24 -0.74
CA PHE A 545 24.63 15.41 -2.16
C PHE A 545 23.75 16.51 -2.74
N GLN A 546 24.35 17.65 -3.09
CA GLN A 546 23.67 18.76 -3.74
C GLN A 546 24.20 18.93 -5.17
N ILE A 547 23.29 18.89 -6.15
CA ILE A 547 23.60 19.18 -7.55
C ILE A 547 23.83 20.68 -7.71
N VAL A 548 24.95 21.04 -8.34
CA VAL A 548 25.28 22.43 -8.69
C VAL A 548 24.91 22.67 -10.15
N VAL A 549 23.85 23.43 -10.37
CA VAL A 549 23.34 23.74 -11.71
C VAL A 549 24.07 24.96 -12.27
N ASN A 550 24.54 24.88 -13.51
CA ASN A 550 25.08 25.99 -14.29
C ASN A 550 24.29 26.19 -15.59
N GLN A 551 24.65 27.19 -16.41
CA GLN A 551 23.92 27.49 -17.65
C GLN A 551 23.95 26.36 -18.70
N HIS A 552 24.92 25.45 -18.61
CA HIS A 552 25.08 24.32 -19.53
C HIS A 552 24.59 22.99 -18.94
N TYR A 553 23.94 23.03 -17.77
CA TYR A 553 23.48 21.83 -17.09
C TYR A 553 22.25 21.24 -17.80
N ASP A 554 22.41 20.05 -18.37
CA ASP A 554 21.41 19.39 -19.19
C ASP A 554 20.86 18.10 -18.56
N ARG A 555 19.95 17.42 -19.27
CA ARG A 555 19.36 16.16 -18.81
C ARG A 555 20.39 15.03 -18.71
N THR A 556 21.46 15.08 -19.49
CA THR A 556 22.51 14.07 -19.54
C THR A 556 23.42 14.19 -18.32
N ALA A 557 23.84 15.41 -17.99
CA ALA A 557 24.56 15.73 -16.76
C ALA A 557 23.75 15.32 -15.54
N PHE A 558 22.45 15.64 -15.50
CA PHE A 558 21.57 15.22 -14.41
C PHE A 558 21.48 13.70 -14.23
N LYS A 559 21.38 12.94 -15.32
CA LYS A 559 21.41 11.47 -15.22
C LYS A 559 22.74 10.96 -14.70
N THR A 560 23.85 11.58 -15.11
CA THR A 560 25.20 11.21 -14.68
C THR A 560 25.37 11.44 -13.17
N ASP A 561 24.98 12.61 -12.68
CA ASP A 561 25.02 12.95 -11.25
C ASP A 561 24.17 12.01 -10.40
N LEU A 562 22.97 11.65 -10.88
CA LEU A 562 22.12 10.66 -10.21
C LEU A 562 22.73 9.25 -10.21
N GLN A 563 23.38 8.83 -11.29
CA GLN A 563 24.07 7.54 -11.37
C GLN A 563 25.26 7.46 -10.39
N VAL A 564 26.03 8.55 -10.28
CA VAL A 564 27.11 8.65 -9.30
C VAL A 564 26.56 8.55 -7.88
N ASN A 565 25.48 9.26 -7.56
CA ASN A 565 24.86 9.19 -6.24
C ASN A 565 24.32 7.78 -5.92
N THR A 566 23.70 7.11 -6.90
CA THR A 566 23.14 5.77 -6.73
C THR A 566 24.24 4.72 -6.57
N SER A 567 25.36 4.85 -7.29
CA SER A 567 26.50 3.92 -7.18
C SER A 567 27.29 4.08 -5.88
N ARG A 568 27.35 5.29 -5.29
CA ARG A 568 27.91 5.52 -3.95
C ARG A 568 27.15 4.78 -2.84
N LYS A 569 25.82 4.61 -2.98
CA LYS A 569 24.99 3.87 -2.01
C LYS A 569 25.20 2.35 -2.02
N ASN A 570 25.80 1.79 -3.08
CA ASN A 570 26.06 0.36 -3.22
C ASN A 570 27.49 -0.04 -2.77
N ARG A 571 28.27 0.93 -2.26
CA ARG A 571 29.54 0.73 -1.56
C ARG A 571 29.35 1.05 -0.09
#